data_AF-A0A2N7VCA6-F1
#
_entry.id   AF-A0A2N7VCA6-F1
#
_cell.length_a   1.000
_cell.length_b   1.000
_cell.length_c   1.000
_cell.angle_alpha   90.00
_cell.angle_beta   90.00
_cell.angle_gamma   90.00
#
_symmetry.space_group_name_H-M   'P 1'
#
loop_
_entity.id
_entity.type
_entity.pdbx_description
1 polymer ?
#
loop_
_entity_poly.entity_id
_entity_poly.type
_entity_poly.pdbx_seq_one_letter_code
_entity_poly.pdbx_strand_id
1 'polypeptide(L)'
;MQISFPQEPAEYCGRDLVLAFPAIVDDERVQCAITAEALEDHFGAASLREQDLVSAFDRHRREIERAARELLGEIGKKPVLLHSGYFRFYKRSA
;
A
#
# COMPACT_ATOMS: atom_id res chain seq x y z
N MET A 1 -15.61 11.79 -0.24
CA MET A 1 -14.57 11.35 -1.18
C MET A 1 -14.82 9.90 -1.52
N GLN A 2 -15.02 9.60 -2.80
CA GLN A 2 -15.20 8.24 -3.29
C GLN A 2 -13.84 7.66 -3.64
N ILE A 3 -13.43 6.60 -2.95
CA ILE A 3 -12.13 5.94 -3.14
C ILE A 3 -12.34 4.49 -3.54
N SER A 4 -11.84 4.11 -4.72
CA SER A 4 -11.79 2.73 -5.18
C SER A 4 -10.36 2.31 -5.53
N PHE A 5 -10.10 1.01 -5.49
CA PHE A 5 -8.81 0.44 -5.86
C PHE A 5 -9.06 -0.54 -7.01
N PRO A 6 -8.58 -0.26 -8.23
CA PRO A 6 -8.72 -1.21 -9.31
C PRO A 6 -7.84 -2.44 -9.03
N GLN A 7 -8.28 -3.61 -9.47
CA GLN A 7 -7.58 -4.89 -9.25
C GLN A 7 -6.42 -5.07 -10.23
N GLU A 8 -5.57 -4.06 -10.32
CA GLU A 8 -4.35 -4.05 -11.11
C GLU A 8 -3.18 -4.60 -10.30
N PRO A 9 -2.21 -5.29 -10.94
CA PRO A 9 -1.05 -5.81 -10.23
C PRO A 9 -0.24 -4.67 -9.59
N ALA A 10 0.36 -4.94 -8.43
CA ALA A 10 1.29 -4.00 -7.84
C ALA A 10 2.65 -4.08 -8.55
N GLU A 11 3.28 -2.93 -8.77
CA GLU A 11 4.55 -2.83 -9.49
C GLU A 11 5.71 -2.59 -8.53
N TYR A 12 6.75 -3.42 -8.61
CA TYR A 12 7.93 -3.26 -7.76
C TYR A 12 8.94 -2.28 -8.34
N CYS A 13 9.18 -1.20 -7.60
CA CYS A 13 10.28 -0.29 -7.86
C CYS A 13 11.50 -0.68 -7.01
N GLY A 14 12.42 -1.45 -7.59
CA GLY A 14 13.63 -1.89 -6.88
C GLY A 14 14.59 -0.76 -6.46
N ARG A 15 14.54 0.40 -7.15
CA ARG A 15 15.35 1.58 -6.78
C ARG A 15 14.87 2.20 -5.45
N ASP A 16 13.56 2.30 -5.30
CA ASP A 16 12.93 3.00 -4.18
C ASP A 16 12.44 2.01 -3.09
N LEU A 17 12.58 0.70 -3.33
CA LEU A 17 12.15 -0.41 -2.46
C LEU A 17 10.67 -0.31 -2.05
N VAL A 18 9.79 -0.10 -3.03
CA VAL A 18 8.34 0.00 -2.83
C VAL A 18 7.57 -0.86 -3.83
N LEU A 19 6.37 -1.31 -3.44
CA LEU A 19 5.33 -1.74 -4.37
C LEU A 19 4.35 -0.60 -4.60
N ALA A 20 4.19 -0.17 -5.85
CA ALA A 20 3.22 0.83 -6.26
C ALA A 20 1.89 0.16 -6.67
N PHE A 21 0.78 0.76 -6.29
CA PHE A 21 -0.56 0.33 -6.68
C PHE A 21 -1.49 1.53 -6.83
N PRO A 22 -2.46 1.49 -7.77
CA PRO A 22 -3.34 2.62 -8.02
C PRO A 22 -4.52 2.71 -7.04
N ALA A 23 -4.97 3.94 -6.81
CA ALA A 23 -6.29 4.28 -6.27
C ALA A 23 -7.00 5.23 -7.24
N ILE A 24 -8.33 5.20 -7.29
CA ILE A 24 -9.16 6.20 -7.93
C ILE A 24 -9.86 7.00 -6.85
N VAL A 25 -9.65 8.32 -6.84
CA VAL A 25 -10.19 9.26 -5.85
C VAL A 25 -10.98 10.33 -6.60
N ASP A 26 -12.32 10.31 -6.46
CA ASP A 26 -13.23 11.20 -7.20
C ASP A 26 -12.83 11.28 -8.70
N ASP A 27 -12.82 10.12 -9.36
CA ASP A 27 -12.45 9.87 -10.77
C ASP A 27 -11.00 10.16 -11.17
N GLU A 28 -10.13 10.51 -10.22
CA GLU A 28 -8.72 10.81 -10.48
C GLU A 28 -7.80 9.70 -9.98
N ARG A 29 -6.86 9.29 -10.84
CA ARG A 29 -5.91 8.23 -10.50
C ARG A 29 -4.79 8.77 -9.62
N VAL A 30 -4.68 8.23 -8.41
CA VAL A 30 -3.66 8.56 -7.42
C VAL A 30 -2.77 7.35 -7.22
N GLN A 31 -1.45 7.57 -7.22
CA GLN A 31 -0.49 6.49 -6.94
C GLN A 31 -0.36 6.29 -5.43
N CYS A 32 -0.61 5.07 -4.97
CA CYS A 32 -0.24 4.61 -3.65
C CYS A 32 1.02 3.74 -3.75
N ALA A 33 1.77 3.67 -2.67
CA ALA A 33 2.90 2.77 -2.55
C ALA A 33 3.00 2.23 -1.13
N ILE A 34 3.57 1.04 -0.99
CA ILE A 34 3.93 0.44 0.30
C ILE A 34 5.42 0.04 0.27
N THR A 35 6.15 0.32 1.33
CA THR A 35 7.58 -0.02 1.41
C THR A 35 7.78 -1.53 1.54
N ALA A 36 8.89 -2.04 0.98
CA ALA A 36 9.30 -3.43 1.12
C ALA A 36 9.50 -3.80 2.61
N GLU A 37 10.06 -2.88 3.40
CA GLU A 37 10.16 -2.98 4.86
C GLU A 37 8.79 -3.21 5.52
N ALA A 38 7.74 -2.47 5.12
CA ALA A 38 6.41 -2.64 5.70
C ALA A 38 5.82 -4.01 5.36
N LEU A 39 6.05 -4.51 4.15
CA LEU A 39 5.62 -5.83 3.71
C LEU A 39 6.31 -6.95 4.48
N GLU A 40 7.60 -6.81 4.77
CA GLU A 40 8.37 -7.74 5.60
C GLU A 40 7.88 -7.70 7.06
N ASP A 41 7.88 -6.52 7.69
CA ASP A 41 7.57 -6.35 9.12
C ASP A 41 6.12 -6.72 9.49
N HIS A 42 5.15 -6.40 8.62
CA HIS A 42 3.72 -6.43 8.98
C HIS A 42 2.87 -7.40 8.18
N PHE A 43 3.35 -7.82 7.01
CA PHE A 43 2.59 -8.63 6.05
C PHE A 43 3.29 -9.94 5.64
N GLY A 44 4.42 -10.25 6.28
CA GLY A 44 5.06 -11.56 6.19
C GLY A 44 5.74 -11.83 4.83
N ALA A 45 6.24 -10.80 4.15
CA ALA A 45 7.12 -11.03 3.01
C ALA A 45 8.37 -11.81 3.47
N ALA A 46 8.69 -12.90 2.77
CA ALA A 46 9.80 -13.78 3.15
C ALA A 46 11.18 -13.19 2.82
N SER A 47 11.24 -12.24 1.90
CA SER A 47 12.43 -11.46 1.57
C SER A 47 12.06 -10.19 0.80
N LEU A 48 13.07 -9.35 0.50
CA LEU A 48 12.91 -8.17 -0.36
C LEU A 48 12.90 -8.49 -1.86
N ARG A 49 12.83 -9.77 -2.25
CA ARG A 49 12.67 -10.15 -3.66
C ARG A 49 11.26 -9.78 -4.13
N GLU A 50 11.17 -9.26 -5.34
CA GLU A 50 9.89 -8.84 -5.96
C GLU A 50 8.77 -9.88 -5.79
N GLN A 51 9.07 -11.16 -6.05
CA GLN A 51 8.08 -12.23 -5.97
C GLN A 51 7.50 -12.42 -4.56
N ASP A 52 8.34 -12.31 -3.52
CA ASP A 52 7.91 -12.43 -2.12
C ASP A 52 7.11 -11.20 -1.69
N LEU A 53 7.52 -10.02 -2.13
CA LEU A 53 6.83 -8.75 -1.86
C LEU A 53 5.43 -8.72 -2.52
N VAL A 54 5.35 -9.06 -3.81
CA VAL A 54 4.07 -9.12 -4.55
C VAL A 54 3.14 -10.16 -3.92
N SER A 55 3.66 -11.34 -3.56
CA SER A 55 2.87 -12.38 -2.90
C SER A 55 2.32 -11.93 -1.53
N ALA A 56 3.11 -11.21 -0.74
CA ALA A 56 2.67 -10.64 0.53
C ALA A 56 1.60 -9.56 0.33
N PHE A 57 1.83 -8.66 -0.64
CA PHE A 57 0.86 -7.63 -1.00
C PHE A 57 -0.48 -8.23 -1.44
N ASP A 58 -0.49 -9.20 -2.36
CA ASP A 58 -1.73 -9.79 -2.88
C ASP A 58 -2.51 -10.53 -1.79
N ARG A 59 -1.83 -11.25 -0.91
CA ARG A 59 -2.44 -11.93 0.25
C ARG A 59 -3.11 -10.96 1.21
N HIS A 60 -2.53 -9.77 1.38
CA HIS A 60 -2.99 -8.74 2.32
C HIS A 60 -3.59 -7.51 1.66
N ARG A 61 -3.94 -7.59 0.36
CA ARG A 61 -4.31 -6.44 -0.48
C ARG A 61 -5.43 -5.62 0.13
N ARG A 62 -6.47 -6.28 0.65
CA ARG A 62 -7.62 -5.61 1.29
C ARG A 62 -7.23 -4.79 2.52
N GLU A 63 -6.28 -5.27 3.32
CA GLU A 63 -5.82 -4.57 4.52
C GLU A 63 -4.97 -3.35 4.14
N ILE A 64 -4.10 -3.50 3.15
CA ILE A 64 -3.25 -2.43 2.62
C ILE A 64 -4.09 -1.35 1.92
N GLU A 65 -5.07 -1.74 1.11
CA GLU A 65 -6.02 -0.82 0.48
C GLU A 65 -6.86 -0.06 1.51
N ARG A 66 -7.26 -0.71 2.61
CA ARG A 66 -7.97 -0.03 3.72
C ARG A 66 -7.09 1.03 4.37
N ALA A 67 -5.83 0.71 4.66
CA ALA A 67 -4.85 1.66 5.18
C ALA A 67 -4.63 2.85 4.21
N ALA A 68 -4.47 2.56 2.91
CA ALA A 68 -4.36 3.60 1.89
C ALA A 68 -5.60 4.48 1.83
N ARG A 69 -6.81 3.90 1.94
CA ARG A 69 -8.08 4.64 1.93
C ARG A 69 -8.18 5.62 3.09
N GLU A 70 -7.82 5.18 4.29
CA GLU A 70 -7.84 6.04 5.47
C GLU A 70 -6.86 7.21 5.31
N LEU A 71 -5.63 6.93 4.87
CA LEU A 71 -4.64 7.99 4.67
C LEU A 71 -5.02 8.95 3.54
N LEU A 72 -5.56 8.45 2.42
CA LEU A 72 -6.14 9.28 1.37
C LEU A 72 -7.29 10.14 1.91
N GLY A 73 -8.13 9.59 2.79
CA GLY A 73 -9.19 10.30 3.52
C GLY A 73 -8.70 11.59 4.20
N GLU A 74 -7.53 11.53 4.81
CA GLU A 74 -6.90 12.64 5.53
C GLU A 74 -6.18 13.64 4.60
N ILE A 75 -5.47 13.14 3.59
CA ILE A 75 -4.58 14.00 2.76
C ILE A 75 -5.18 14.41 1.41
N GLY A 76 -6.31 13.81 1.02
CA GLY A 76 -6.96 13.99 -0.27
C GLY A 76 -6.23 13.28 -1.42
N LYS A 77 -6.27 13.91 -2.61
CA LYS A 77 -5.73 13.38 -3.88
C LYS A 77 -4.21 13.48 -4.00
N LYS A 78 -3.48 13.13 -2.95
CA LYS A 78 -2.01 13.16 -2.92
C LYS A 78 -1.46 11.73 -2.94
N PRO A 79 -0.28 11.49 -3.55
CA PRO A 79 0.36 10.21 -3.46
C PRO A 79 0.54 9.75 -2.01
N VAL A 80 0.25 8.49 -1.76
CA VAL A 80 0.36 7.87 -0.43
C VAL A 80 1.56 6.94 -0.40
N LEU A 81 2.36 7.03 0.66
CA LEU A 81 3.38 6.04 0.99
C LEU A 81 3.07 5.41 2.34
N LEU A 82 2.75 4.13 2.33
CA LEU A 82 2.58 3.30 3.52
C LEU A 82 3.93 2.70 3.90
N HIS A 83 4.42 2.99 5.10
CA HIS A 83 5.71 2.51 5.59
C HIS A 83 5.54 1.79 6.94
N SER A 84 6.56 1.06 7.41
CA SER A 84 6.46 0.24 8.63
C SER A 84 6.01 1.06 9.84
N GLY A 85 6.54 2.28 9.99
CA GLY A 85 6.14 3.23 11.03
C GLY A 85 4.64 3.56 11.05
N TYR A 86 3.98 3.67 9.88
CA TYR A 86 2.53 3.88 9.80
C TYR A 86 1.77 2.68 10.38
N PHE A 87 2.14 1.46 9.97
CA PHE A 87 1.45 0.24 10.40
C PHE A 87 1.60 -0.11 11.88
N ARG A 88 2.68 0.35 12.53
CA ARG A 88 2.87 0.20 13.99
C ARG A 88 1.76 0.88 14.81
N PHE A 89 1.17 1.95 14.30
CA PHE A 89 0.08 2.67 14.99
C PHE A 89 -1.29 2.43 14.36
N TYR A 90 -1.34 2.12 13.07
CA TYR A 90 -2.57 1.81 12.33
C TYR A 90 -3.40 0.70 13.00
N LYS A 91 -2.77 -0.43 13.36
CA LYS A 91 -3.45 -1.59 13.96
C LYS A 91 -3.99 -1.35 15.37
N ARG A 92 -3.65 -0.23 16.02
CA ARG A 92 -4.09 0.09 17.39
C ARG A 92 -5.37 0.94 17.43
N SER A 93 -5.84 1.37 16.26
CA SER A 93 -6.97 2.29 16.10
C SER A 93 -8.25 1.61 15.56
N ALA A 94 -8.20 0.30 15.31
CA ALA A 94 -9.29 -0.50 14.72
C ALA A 94 -9.93 -1.46 15.73
#